data_AF-A0A533SRX5-F1
#
_entry.id   AF-A0A533SRX5-F1
#
_cell.length_a   1.000
_cell.length_b   1.000
_cell.length_c   1.000
_cell.angle_alpha   90.00
_cell.angle_beta   90.00
_cell.angle_gamma   90.00
#
_symmetry.space_group_name_H-M   'P 1'
#
loop_
_entity.id
_entity.type
_entity.pdbx_description
1 polymer ?
#
loop_
_entity_poly.entity_id
_entity_poly.type
_entity_poly.pdbx_seq_one_letter_code
_entity_poly.pdbx_strand_id
1 'polypeptide(L)'
;MLKRLSLLIIFALAALWSAQAFAVGTAAGTSISNTAAVTYYDYNGTQIEANKLSNTVTTTVNQVASVDVATTKAADSAVNEATILYPVSIENLGNGNDTFDFTVNSASTNFSPTVTVYNDANGNGAIDV
;
A
#
# COMPACT_ATOMS: atom_id res chain seq x y z
N MET A 1 6.04 -3.66 45.29
CA MET A 1 4.90 -3.41 44.38
C MET A 1 5.25 -2.51 43.20
N LEU A 2 5.97 -1.39 43.38
CA LEU A 2 6.33 -0.46 42.30
C LEU A 2 6.97 -1.12 41.06
N LYS A 3 7.94 -2.05 41.23
CA LYS A 3 8.59 -2.73 40.09
C LYS A 3 7.64 -3.58 39.23
N ARG A 4 6.59 -4.15 39.84
CA ARG A 4 5.57 -4.92 39.10
C ARG A 4 4.61 -4.01 38.33
N LEU A 5 4.32 -2.84 38.90
CA LEU A 5 3.50 -1.81 38.25
C LEU A 5 4.23 -1.16 37.06
N SER A 6 5.54 -0.87 37.19
CA SER A 6 6.36 -0.35 36.09
C SER A 6 6.46 -1.33 34.92
N LEU A 7 6.57 -2.64 35.19
CA LEU A 7 6.64 -3.67 34.15
C LEU A 7 5.32 -3.79 33.38
N LEU A 8 4.17 -3.69 34.08
CA LEU A 8 2.84 -3.67 33.47
C LEU A 8 2.63 -2.44 32.57
N ILE A 9 3.11 -1.27 32.98
CA ILE A 9 3.00 -0.04 32.19
C ILE A 9 3.86 -0.11 30.93
N ILE A 10 5.08 -0.64 31.01
CA ILE A 10 5.96 -0.82 29.84
C ILE A 10 5.33 -1.81 28.85
N PHE A 11 4.75 -2.90 29.35
CA PHE A 11 4.05 -3.87 28.50
C PHE A 11 2.81 -3.28 27.82
N ALA A 12 2.04 -2.46 28.55
CA ALA A 12 0.88 -1.76 27.99
C ALA A 12 1.26 -0.73 26.93
N LEU A 13 2.37 0.00 27.10
CA LEU A 13 2.90 0.92 26.08
C LEU A 13 3.42 0.18 24.84
N ALA A 14 4.02 -1.00 25.01
CA ALA A 14 4.47 -1.82 23.88
C ALA A 14 3.30 -2.40 23.07
N ALA A 15 2.17 -2.74 23.71
CA ALA A 15 0.98 -3.24 23.04
C ALA A 15 0.27 -2.18 22.18
N LEU A 16 0.42 -0.90 22.54
CA LEU A 16 -0.07 0.25 21.74
C LEU A 16 0.77 0.50 20.48
N TRP A 17 1.90 -0.18 20.33
CA TRP A 17 2.78 -0.12 19.15
C TRP A 17 2.56 -1.28 18.17
N SER A 18 1.43 -1.99 18.29
CA SER A 18 1.03 -2.94 17.24
C SER A 18 0.77 -2.15 15.96
N ALA A 19 1.66 -2.31 14.98
CA ALA A 19 1.45 -1.75 13.65
C ALA A 19 0.08 -2.23 13.17
N GLN A 20 -0.85 -1.30 12.89
CA GLN A 20 -2.04 -1.63 12.13
C GLN A 20 -1.55 -2.20 10.80
N ALA A 21 -1.64 -3.53 10.65
CA ALA A 21 -1.55 -4.15 9.35
C ALA A 21 -2.83 -3.75 8.61
N PHE A 22 -2.78 -2.63 7.89
CA PHE A 22 -3.70 -2.45 6.77
C PHE A 22 -3.51 -3.67 5.89
N ALA A 23 -4.61 -4.32 5.53
CA ALA A 23 -4.58 -5.45 4.61
C ALA A 23 -4.25 -4.95 3.20
N VAL A 24 -3.03 -4.43 3.01
CA VAL A 24 -2.36 -4.41 1.72
C VAL A 24 -2.30 -5.88 1.33
N GLY A 25 -2.93 -6.22 0.20
CA GLY A 25 -2.92 -7.59 -0.32
C GLY A 25 -1.49 -8.10 -0.50
N THR A 26 -1.33 -9.35 -0.93
CA THR A 26 0.02 -9.86 -1.19
C THR A 26 0.68 -9.05 -2.32
N ALA A 27 1.89 -8.55 -2.06
CA ALA A 27 2.61 -7.72 -3.02
C ALA A 27 2.88 -8.48 -4.33
N ALA A 28 2.79 -7.77 -5.45
CA ALA A 28 3.16 -8.29 -6.77
C ALA A 28 4.60 -8.82 -6.76
N GLY A 29 4.83 -9.94 -7.44
CA GLY A 29 6.12 -10.62 -7.48
C GLY A 29 6.41 -11.51 -6.26
N THR A 30 5.55 -11.54 -5.24
CA THR A 30 5.72 -12.45 -4.11
C THR A 30 5.60 -13.90 -4.59
N SER A 31 6.64 -14.71 -4.33
CA SER A 31 6.58 -16.16 -4.56
C SER A 31 5.97 -16.87 -3.35
N ILE A 32 4.84 -17.53 -3.56
CA ILE A 32 4.18 -18.36 -2.56
C ILE A 32 4.46 -19.82 -2.91
N SER A 33 5.08 -20.55 -1.98
CA SER A 33 5.45 -21.95 -2.18
C SER A 33 4.69 -22.89 -1.24
N ASN A 34 4.28 -24.05 -1.74
CA ASN A 34 3.60 -25.08 -0.98
C ASN A 34 4.32 -26.43 -1.12
N THR A 35 4.55 -27.08 0.01
CA THR A 35 5.12 -28.43 0.11
C THR A 35 4.34 -29.17 1.19
N ALA A 36 3.84 -30.37 0.87
CA ALA A 36 3.15 -31.22 1.83
C ALA A 36 4.11 -32.23 2.46
N ALA A 37 3.78 -32.70 3.66
CA ALA A 37 4.51 -33.75 4.35
C ALA A 37 3.56 -34.91 4.69
N VAL A 38 4.03 -36.14 4.52
CA VAL A 38 3.30 -37.37 4.89
C VAL A 38 4.15 -38.19 5.86
N THR A 39 3.49 -38.77 6.85
CA THR A 39 4.06 -39.79 7.74
C THR A 39 3.33 -41.10 7.50
N TYR A 40 4.09 -42.15 7.22
CA TYR A 40 3.59 -43.48 6.90
C TYR A 40 3.59 -44.36 8.16
N TYR A 41 2.53 -45.15 8.29
CA TYR A 41 2.38 -46.17 9.32
C TYR A 41 2.11 -47.52 8.65
N ASP A 42 2.55 -48.60 9.27
CA ASP A 42 2.18 -49.95 8.85
C ASP A 42 0.75 -50.32 9.30
N TYR A 43 0.30 -51.53 8.95
CA TYR A 43 -1.05 -52.01 9.31
C TYR A 43 -1.24 -52.19 10.83
N ASN A 44 -0.15 -52.24 11.60
CA ASN A 44 -0.15 -52.34 13.06
C ASN A 44 -0.11 -50.96 13.73
N GLY A 45 -0.06 -49.86 12.96
CA GLY A 45 0.03 -48.50 13.48
C GLY A 45 1.46 -48.09 13.90
N THR A 46 2.48 -48.87 13.56
CA THR A 46 3.88 -48.50 13.80
C THR A 46 4.34 -47.53 12.73
N GLN A 47 4.94 -46.41 13.13
CA GLN A 47 5.49 -45.44 12.18
C GLN A 47 6.68 -46.05 11.43
N ILE A 48 6.62 -46.06 10.11
CA ILE A 48 7.67 -46.62 9.25
C ILE A 48 8.52 -45.55 8.57
N GLU A 49 7.95 -44.37 8.30
CA GLU A 49 8.67 -43.23 7.74
C GLU A 49 7.93 -41.94 8.12
N ALA A 50 8.66 -40.89 8.50
CA ALA A 50 8.07 -39.62 8.91
C ALA A 50 8.50 -38.48 8.02
N ASN A 51 7.61 -37.50 7.87
CA ASN A 51 7.87 -36.22 7.21
C ASN A 51 8.40 -36.36 5.77
N LYS A 52 7.89 -37.34 5.01
CA LYS A 52 8.22 -37.45 3.60
C LYS A 52 7.57 -36.30 2.84
N LEU A 53 8.41 -35.46 2.24
CA LEU A 53 7.96 -34.25 1.55
C LEU A 53 7.50 -34.54 0.11
N SER A 54 6.47 -33.84 -0.33
CA SER A 54 6.07 -33.77 -1.74
C SER A 54 7.05 -32.90 -2.55
N ASN A 55 6.83 -32.80 -3.86
CA ASN A 55 7.40 -31.72 -4.63
C ASN A 55 6.87 -30.37 -4.13
N THR A 56 7.69 -29.33 -4.27
CA THR A 56 7.28 -27.95 -4.02
C THR A 56 6.61 -27.38 -5.26
N VAL A 57 5.46 -26.72 -5.08
CA VAL A 57 4.81 -25.91 -6.11
C VAL A 57 4.93 -24.45 -5.70
N THR A 58 5.36 -23.60 -6.62
CA THR A 58 5.49 -22.15 -6.41
C THR A 58 4.56 -21.40 -7.35
N THR A 59 3.83 -20.44 -6.82
CA THR A 59 3.05 -19.46 -7.58
C THR A 59 3.58 -18.07 -7.31
N THR A 60 3.59 -17.21 -8.34
CA THR A 60 4.00 -15.81 -8.20
C THR A 60 2.76 -14.94 -8.24
N VAL A 61 2.64 -14.02 -7.29
CA VAL A 61 1.53 -13.08 -7.25
C VAL A 61 1.66 -12.09 -8.40
N ASN A 62 0.63 -12.03 -9.25
CA ASN A 62 0.57 -11.10 -10.35
C ASN A 62 0.30 -9.67 -9.86
N GLN A 63 0.74 -8.69 -10.64
CA GLN A 63 0.38 -7.30 -10.41
C GLN A 63 -1.08 -7.04 -10.76
N VAL A 64 -1.75 -6.31 -9.89
CA VAL A 64 -3.07 -5.71 -10.07
C VAL A 64 -2.88 -4.22 -9.91
N ALA A 65 -3.01 -3.48 -11.01
CA ALA A 65 -2.96 -2.02 -11.02
C ALA A 65 -4.32 -1.46 -10.63
N SER A 66 -4.34 -0.44 -9.78
CA SER A 66 -5.56 0.28 -9.39
C SER A 66 -5.19 1.68 -8.92
N VAL A 67 -5.94 2.68 -9.37
CA VAL A 67 -5.69 4.08 -9.04
C VAL A 67 -6.99 4.76 -8.66
N ASP A 68 -6.95 5.57 -7.61
CA ASP A 68 -7.98 6.54 -7.30
C ASP A 68 -7.44 7.96 -7.49
N VAL A 69 -8.28 8.82 -8.06
CA VAL A 69 -7.95 10.21 -8.34
C VAL A 69 -9.04 11.08 -7.77
N ALA A 70 -8.68 11.90 -6.79
CA ALA A 70 -9.63 12.77 -6.11
C ALA A 70 -9.14 14.24 -6.12
N THR A 71 -10.11 15.14 -6.07
CA THR A 71 -9.88 16.57 -5.87
C THR A 71 -10.91 17.12 -4.90
N THR A 72 -10.48 18.01 -4.02
CA THR A 72 -11.38 18.73 -3.10
C THR A 72 -11.91 20.02 -3.72
N LYS A 73 -11.38 20.42 -4.88
CA LYS A 73 -11.70 21.69 -5.54
C LYS A 73 -11.76 21.51 -7.05
N ALA A 74 -12.96 21.30 -7.58
CA ALA A 74 -13.17 21.06 -9.01
C ALA A 74 -13.24 22.35 -9.85
N ALA A 75 -13.58 23.49 -9.24
CA ALA A 75 -13.69 24.78 -9.92
C ALA A 75 -13.44 25.94 -8.95
N ASP A 76 -12.98 27.07 -9.49
CA ASP A 76 -12.83 28.32 -8.78
C ASP A 76 -12.89 29.52 -9.75
N SER A 77 -13.01 30.71 -9.21
CA SER A 77 -12.95 31.97 -9.94
C SER A 77 -11.86 32.85 -9.36
N ALA A 78 -11.08 33.51 -10.22
CA ALA A 78 -10.15 34.54 -9.79
C ALA A 78 -10.13 35.71 -10.76
N VAL A 79 -9.54 36.81 -10.32
CA VAL A 79 -9.28 37.97 -11.16
C VAL A 79 -8.17 37.67 -12.16
N ASN A 80 -8.02 38.51 -13.18
CA ASN A 80 -6.93 38.37 -14.14
C ASN A 80 -5.57 38.37 -13.41
N GLU A 81 -4.64 37.56 -13.90
CA GLU A 81 -3.28 37.38 -13.37
C GLU A 81 -3.19 36.73 -11.97
N ALA A 82 -4.30 36.31 -11.37
CA ALA A 82 -4.27 35.57 -10.12
C ALA A 82 -3.88 34.10 -10.33
N THR A 83 -3.10 33.56 -9.39
CA THR A 83 -2.79 32.13 -9.32
C THR A 83 -3.82 31.40 -8.46
N ILE A 84 -4.39 30.33 -9.00
CA ILE A 84 -5.29 29.43 -8.26
C ILE A 84 -4.60 28.08 -8.10
N LEU A 85 -4.61 27.55 -6.87
CA LEU A 85 -4.15 26.20 -6.58
C LEU A 85 -5.33 25.22 -6.56
N TYR A 86 -5.12 24.07 -7.21
CA TYR A 86 -6.05 22.96 -7.29
C TYR A 86 -5.38 21.71 -6.73
N PRO A 87 -5.70 21.31 -5.47
CA PRO A 87 -5.18 20.07 -4.92
C PRO A 87 -5.78 18.86 -5.65
N VAL A 88 -4.91 17.93 -6.02
CA VAL A 88 -5.26 16.62 -6.61
C VAL A 88 -4.49 15.56 -5.85
N SER A 89 -5.21 14.56 -5.35
CA SER A 89 -4.61 13.38 -4.72
C SER A 89 -4.70 12.19 -5.67
N ILE A 90 -3.59 11.46 -5.81
CA ILE A 90 -3.52 10.22 -6.56
C ILE A 90 -3.07 9.13 -5.60
N GLU A 91 -3.90 8.10 -5.49
CA GLU A 91 -3.67 6.97 -4.61
C GLU A 91 -3.54 5.69 -5.43
N ASN A 92 -2.43 4.96 -5.24
CA ASN A 92 -2.27 3.63 -5.78
C ASN A 92 -2.95 2.62 -4.84
N LEU A 93 -4.04 2.03 -5.32
CA LEU A 93 -4.82 1.01 -4.63
C LEU A 93 -4.45 -0.42 -5.09
N GLY A 94 -3.45 -0.55 -5.96
CA GLY A 94 -2.95 -1.80 -6.47
C GLY A 94 -2.13 -2.58 -5.45
N ASN A 95 -1.65 -3.77 -5.85
CA ASN A 95 -0.79 -4.61 -5.01
C ASN A 95 0.71 -4.48 -5.37
N GLY A 96 1.10 -3.49 -6.16
CA GLY A 96 2.47 -3.26 -6.57
C GLY A 96 2.76 -1.77 -6.73
N ASN A 97 4.03 -1.42 -6.91
CA ASN A 97 4.42 -0.06 -7.23
C ASN A 97 3.96 0.32 -8.64
N ASP A 98 3.24 1.44 -8.74
CA ASP A 98 2.82 2.03 -10.01
C ASP A 98 3.52 3.38 -10.23
N THR A 99 3.59 3.83 -11.48
CA THR A 99 4.08 5.15 -11.88
C THR A 99 2.98 5.84 -12.69
N PHE A 100 2.72 7.11 -12.38
CA PHE A 100 1.64 7.88 -13.00
C PHE A 100 2.21 9.06 -13.79
N ASP A 101 1.90 9.08 -15.09
CA ASP A 101 2.23 10.19 -15.97
C ASP A 101 1.09 11.21 -16.00
N PHE A 102 1.45 12.50 -16.04
CA PHE A 102 0.50 13.60 -16.07
C PHE A 102 0.55 14.32 -17.40
N THR A 103 -0.63 14.64 -17.92
CA THR A 103 -0.78 15.57 -19.06
C THR A 103 -1.78 16.65 -18.67
N VAL A 104 -1.37 17.91 -18.82
CA VAL A 104 -2.28 19.04 -18.66
C VAL A 104 -2.87 19.38 -20.02
N ASN A 105 -4.20 19.32 -20.11
CA ASN A 105 -4.95 19.73 -21.30
C ASN A 105 -5.82 20.93 -20.96
N SER A 106 -5.68 22.02 -21.70
CA SER A 106 -6.61 23.15 -21.61
C SER A 106 -7.80 22.92 -22.54
N ALA A 107 -9.00 22.82 -21.99
CA ALA A 107 -10.23 22.62 -22.76
C ALA A 107 -10.81 23.92 -23.36
N SER A 108 -10.26 25.09 -23.03
CA SER A 108 -10.78 26.39 -23.47
C SER A 108 -9.99 26.95 -24.65
N THR A 109 -10.70 27.45 -25.67
CA THR A 109 -10.10 28.19 -26.79
C THR A 109 -9.94 29.68 -26.50
N ASN A 110 -10.59 30.20 -25.46
CA ASN A 110 -10.64 31.63 -25.13
C ASN A 110 -9.82 31.98 -23.89
N PHE A 111 -9.26 30.98 -23.21
CA PHE A 111 -8.47 31.13 -22.00
C PHE A 111 -7.34 30.11 -22.00
N SER A 112 -6.10 30.59 -21.97
CA SER A 112 -4.89 29.76 -22.02
C SER A 112 -4.02 30.06 -20.79
N PRO A 113 -4.35 29.51 -19.62
CA PRO A 113 -3.53 29.70 -18.43
C PRO A 113 -2.22 28.93 -18.57
N THR A 114 -1.16 29.45 -17.96
CA THR A 114 0.03 28.64 -17.67
C THR A 114 -0.31 27.70 -16.52
N VAL A 115 -0.09 26.40 -16.71
CA VAL A 115 -0.33 25.40 -15.67
C VAL A 115 0.98 24.71 -15.35
N THR A 116 1.30 24.66 -14.06
CA THR A 116 2.44 23.94 -13.52
C THR A 116 1.93 22.92 -12.52
N VAL A 117 2.44 21.68 -12.60
CA VAL A 117 2.13 20.62 -11.65
C VAL A 117 3.24 20.56 -10.62
N TYR A 118 2.88 20.60 -9.34
CA TYR A 118 3.79 20.47 -8.20
C TYR A 118 3.49 19.16 -7.48
N ASN A 119 4.53 18.45 -7.08
CA ASN A 119 4.39 17.27 -6.22
C ASN A 119 4.41 17.74 -4.75
N ASP A 120 3.38 17.38 -3.98
CA ASP A 120 3.35 17.56 -2.52
C ASP A 120 3.82 16.26 -1.88
N ALA A 121 5.13 16.16 -1.62
CA ALA A 121 5.75 14.92 -1.18
C ALA A 121 5.53 14.66 0.32
N ASN A 122 5.27 15.70 1.10
CA ASN A 122 5.05 15.60 2.54
C ASN A 122 3.56 15.62 2.94
N GLY A 123 2.65 15.86 1.99
CA GLY A 123 1.21 15.83 2.18
C GLY A 123 0.66 16.98 3.02
N ASN A 124 1.37 18.12 3.09
CA ASN A 124 0.97 19.25 3.92
C ASN A 124 0.03 20.24 3.20
N GLY A 125 -0.25 20.03 1.92
CA GLY A 125 -1.09 20.90 1.09
C GLY A 125 -0.42 22.20 0.65
N ALA A 126 0.89 22.33 0.82
CA ALA A 126 1.71 23.45 0.34
C ALA A 126 2.56 23.01 -0.86
N ILE A 127 3.03 24.01 -1.61
CA ILE A 127 3.96 23.76 -2.70
C ILE A 127 5.32 23.43 -2.12
N ASP A 128 5.83 22.24 -2.42
CA ASP A 128 7.22 21.87 -2.17
C ASP A 128 8.11 22.43 -3.30
N VAL A 129 9.22 23.06 -2.91
CA VAL A 129 10.21 23.70 -3.81
C VAL A 129 11.57 23.03 -3.74
#